data_AF-A0A545SDV2-F1
#
_entry.id   AF-A0A545SDV2-F1
#
_cell.length_a   1.000
_cell.length_b   1.000
_cell.length_c   1.000
_cell.angle_alpha   90.00
_cell.angle_beta   90.00
_cell.angle_gamma   90.00
#
_symmetry.space_group_name_H-M   'P 1'
#
loop_
_entity.id
_entity.type
_entity.pdbx_description
1 polymer ?
#
loop_
_entity_poly.entity_id
_entity_poly.type
_entity_poly.pdbx_seq_one_letter_code
_entity_poly.pdbx_strand_id
1 'polypeptide(L)'
;MESLKNLEDKVSLFLAYYAKDSITKEKIAPYIAKRSLLMKHLYEDLGFDSRIQMNRFMLQHFPSLWELKPKDKLWKKFIYDSIGEIAPACASCPDQFTCFRCSV
;
A
#
# COMPACT_ATOMS: atom_id res chain seq x y z
N MET A 1 -10.74 -9.92 14.66
CA MET A 1 -10.20 -10.70 13.51
C MET A 1 -10.92 -10.36 12.21
N GLU A 2 -12.25 -10.18 12.21
CA GLU A 2 -13.06 -9.76 11.05
C GLU A 2 -12.57 -8.47 10.36
N SER A 3 -12.13 -7.48 11.14
CA SER A 3 -11.73 -6.15 10.66
C SER A 3 -10.47 -6.15 9.80
N LEU A 4 -9.45 -6.94 10.16
CA LEU A 4 -8.19 -7.01 9.41
C LEU A 4 -8.38 -7.72 8.07
N LYS A 5 -9.21 -8.77 8.03
CA LYS A 5 -9.51 -9.48 6.80
C LYS A 5 -10.29 -8.61 5.82
N ASN A 6 -11.26 -7.84 6.32
CA ASN A 6 -11.99 -6.86 5.50
C ASN A 6 -11.06 -5.78 4.89
N LEU A 7 -10.07 -5.31 5.66
CA LEU A 7 -9.06 -4.36 5.16
C LEU A 7 -8.15 -5.00 4.10
N GLU A 8 -7.71 -6.24 4.30
CA GLU A 8 -6.96 -7.00 3.30
C GLU A 8 -7.73 -7.07 1.98
N ASP A 9 -9.00 -7.47 2.04
CA ASP A 9 -9.85 -7.64 0.86
C ASP A 9 -10.06 -6.32 0.12
N LYS A 10 -10.30 -5.21 0.85
CA LYS A 10 -10.42 -3.86 0.26
C LYS A 10 -9.15 -3.43 -0.47
N VAL A 11 -7.99 -3.59 0.18
CA VAL A 11 -6.69 -3.23 -0.43
C VAL A 11 -6.41 -4.12 -1.64
N SER A 12 -6.66 -5.42 -1.52
CA SER A 12 -6.46 -6.39 -2.60
C SER A 12 -7.33 -6.04 -3.81
N LEU A 13 -8.61 -5.76 -3.59
CA LEU A 13 -9.56 -5.39 -4.66
C LEU A 13 -9.17 -4.07 -5.34
N PHE A 14 -8.76 -3.07 -4.54
CA PHE A 14 -8.26 -1.81 -5.07
C PHE A 14 -7.03 -2.01 -5.96
N LEU A 15 -6.01 -2.74 -5.49
CA LEU A 15 -4.81 -3.01 -6.28
C LEU A 15 -5.12 -3.85 -7.52
N ALA A 16 -6.00 -4.84 -7.39
CA ALA A 16 -6.46 -5.69 -8.48
C ALA A 16 -7.13 -4.91 -9.62
N TYR A 17 -7.81 -3.80 -9.31
CA TYR A 17 -8.41 -2.91 -10.31
C TYR A 17 -7.36 -2.21 -11.18
N TYR A 18 -6.21 -1.84 -10.60
CA TYR A 18 -5.11 -1.15 -11.30
C TYR A 18 -3.99 -2.10 -11.77
N ALA A 19 -4.19 -3.41 -11.65
CA ALA A 19 -3.21 -4.39 -12.09
C ALA A 19 -3.05 -4.35 -13.62
N LYS A 20 -1.80 -4.33 -14.11
CA LYS A 20 -1.54 -4.34 -15.56
C LYS A 20 -1.96 -5.64 -16.25
N ASP A 21 -1.99 -6.75 -15.52
CA ASP A 21 -2.18 -8.10 -16.03
C ASP A 21 -2.78 -9.04 -14.97
N SER A 22 -3.27 -10.21 -15.40
CA SER A 22 -3.91 -11.19 -14.52
C SER A 22 -2.99 -11.73 -13.42
N ILE A 23 -1.69 -11.91 -13.68
CA ILE A 23 -0.71 -12.36 -12.67
C ILE A 23 -0.56 -11.29 -11.59
N THR A 24 -0.43 -10.04 -12.00
CA THR A 24 -0.38 -8.91 -11.05
C THR A 24 -1.65 -8.87 -10.21
N LYS A 25 -2.81 -9.06 -10.84
CA LYS A 25 -4.12 -9.07 -10.17
C LYS A 25 -4.28 -10.21 -9.17
N GLU A 26 -3.87 -11.42 -9.52
CA GLU A 26 -4.15 -12.63 -8.75
C GLU A 26 -3.05 -13.00 -7.75
N LYS A 27 -1.81 -12.54 -7.98
CA LYS A 27 -0.66 -12.86 -7.11
C LYS A 27 -0.12 -11.63 -6.40
N ILE A 28 0.14 -10.55 -7.14
CA ILE A 28 0.86 -9.39 -6.59
C ILE A 28 -0.06 -8.52 -5.73
N ALA A 29 -1.27 -8.21 -6.19
CA ALA A 29 -2.24 -7.44 -5.43
C ALA A 29 -2.56 -8.06 -4.04
N PRO A 30 -2.93 -9.35 -3.91
CA PRO A 30 -3.16 -9.95 -2.60
C PRO A 30 -1.90 -10.06 -1.76
N TYR A 31 -0.72 -10.23 -2.39
CA TYR A 31 0.54 -10.23 -1.66
C TYR A 31 0.84 -8.87 -1.01
N ILE A 32 0.67 -7.77 -1.75
CA ILE A 32 0.84 -6.41 -1.22
C ILE A 32 -0.19 -6.13 -0.13
N ALA A 33 -1.45 -6.52 -0.34
CA ALA A 33 -2.51 -6.33 0.65
C ALA A 33 -2.19 -6.99 2.00
N LYS A 34 -1.67 -8.22 1.98
CA LYS A 34 -1.23 -8.91 3.21
C LYS A 34 -0.08 -8.18 3.89
N ARG A 35 0.93 -7.75 3.13
CA ARG A 35 2.08 -7.02 3.67
C ARG A 35 1.71 -5.62 4.17
N SER A 36 0.69 -4.98 3.59
CA SER A 36 0.25 -3.65 4.02
C SER A 36 -0.38 -3.64 5.41
N LEU A 37 -0.87 -4.79 5.89
CA LEU A 37 -1.39 -4.93 7.25
C LEU A 37 -0.31 -5.03 8.34
N LEU A 38 0.94 -5.30 7.96
CA LEU A 38 2.05 -5.41 8.91
C LEU A 38 2.45 -4.04 9.48
N MET A 39 3.25 -4.03 10.55
CA MET A 39 3.51 -2.81 11.32
C MET A 39 4.58 -1.88 10.71
N LYS A 40 5.44 -2.37 9.81
CA LYS A 40 6.53 -1.56 9.26
C LYS A 40 6.07 -0.74 8.06
N HIS A 41 7.01 -0.03 7.43
CA HIS A 41 6.74 0.54 6.13
C HIS A 41 6.55 -0.58 5.10
N LEU A 42 5.62 -0.36 4.16
CA LEU A 42 5.27 -1.38 3.17
C LEU A 42 6.47 -1.86 2.34
N TYR A 43 7.47 -1.00 2.06
CA TYR A 43 8.66 -1.44 1.34
C TYR A 43 9.50 -2.44 2.16
N GLU A 44 9.64 -2.24 3.47
CA GLU A 44 10.36 -3.15 4.36
C GLU A 44 9.62 -4.47 4.51
N ASP A 45 8.29 -4.41 4.68
CA ASP A 45 7.44 -5.59 4.78
C ASP A 45 7.40 -6.40 3.48
N LEU A 46 7.63 -5.76 2.32
CA LEU A 46 7.82 -6.42 1.03
C LEU A 46 9.25 -6.91 0.80
N GLY A 47 10.20 -6.58 1.69
CA GLY A 47 11.60 -7.00 1.61
C GLY A 47 12.46 -6.14 0.67
N PHE A 48 12.05 -4.90 0.37
CA PHE A 48 12.86 -3.96 -0.40
C PHE A 48 13.81 -3.17 0.48
N ASP A 49 15.02 -2.91 -0.01
CA ASP A 49 16.02 -2.11 0.72
C ASP A 49 15.67 -0.62 0.76
N SER A 50 14.81 -0.15 -0.17
CA SER A 50 14.48 1.27 -0.26
C SER A 50 13.12 1.56 -0.87
N ARG A 51 12.62 2.77 -0.61
CA ARG A 51 11.43 3.34 -1.25
C ARG A 51 11.55 3.40 -2.76
N ILE A 52 12.76 3.58 -3.30
CA ILE A 52 13.02 3.63 -4.75
C ILE A 52 12.76 2.26 -5.39
N GLN A 53 13.24 1.17 -4.77
CA GLN A 53 12.99 -0.19 -5.25
C GLN A 53 11.49 -0.49 -5.27
N MET A 54 10.80 -0.17 -4.18
CA MET A 54 9.35 -0.31 -4.12
C MET A 54 8.64 0.52 -5.20
N ASN A 55 9.09 1.76 -5.45
CA ASN A 55 8.47 2.61 -6.46
C ASN A 55 8.61 2.03 -7.88
N ARG A 56 9.76 1.44 -8.19
CA ARG A 56 9.99 0.74 -9.47
C ARG A 56 9.12 -0.51 -9.57
N PHE A 57 9.00 -1.27 -8.48
CA PHE A 57 8.12 -2.43 -8.42
C PHE A 57 6.66 -2.05 -8.68
N MET A 58 6.18 -0.99 -8.04
CA MET A 58 4.83 -0.48 -8.25
C MET A 58 4.62 0.03 -9.67
N LEU A 59 5.59 0.73 -10.26
CA LEU A 59 5.53 1.15 -11.68
C LEU A 59 5.44 -0.07 -12.61
N GLN A 60 6.21 -1.12 -12.34
CA GLN A 60 6.26 -2.32 -13.16
C GLN A 60 4.94 -3.11 -13.14
N HIS A 61 4.21 -3.11 -12.04
CA HIS A 61 3.00 -3.93 -11.85
C HIS A 61 1.70 -3.13 -11.94
N PHE A 62 1.72 -1.87 -11.47
CA PHE A 62 0.57 -0.97 -11.41
C PHE A 62 0.92 0.39 -12.04
N PRO A 63 1.24 0.44 -13.35
CA PRO A 63 1.70 1.66 -14.00
C PRO A 63 0.68 2.80 -13.89
N SER A 64 -0.61 2.53 -14.13
CA SER A 64 -1.67 3.53 -14.00
C SER A 64 -1.81 4.05 -12.57
N LEU A 65 -1.63 3.18 -11.56
CA LEU A 65 -1.66 3.60 -10.16
C LEU A 65 -0.45 4.46 -9.78
N TRP A 66 0.71 4.15 -10.38
CA TRP A 66 1.93 4.93 -10.19
C TRP A 66 1.79 6.36 -10.70
N GLU A 67 1.12 6.56 -11.83
CA GLU A 67 0.85 7.89 -12.39
C GLU A 67 -0.09 8.72 -11.50
N LEU A 68 -1.08 8.07 -10.87
CA LEU A 68 -2.04 8.73 -9.98
C LEU A 68 -1.46 9.10 -8.62
N LYS A 69 -0.37 8.43 -8.20
CA LYS A 69 0.20 8.61 -6.87
C LYS A 69 1.00 9.91 -6.78
N PRO A 70 0.73 10.80 -5.79
CA PRO A 70 1.58 11.95 -5.52
C PRO A 70 3.02 11.55 -5.16
N LYS A 71 4.01 12.29 -5.67
CA LYS A 71 5.44 11.98 -5.50
C LYS A 71 5.87 11.93 -4.02
N ASP A 72 5.36 12.84 -3.20
CA ASP A 72 5.73 12.98 -1.79
C ASP A 72 4.98 12.02 -0.84
N LYS A 73 4.01 11.26 -1.35
CA LYS A 73 3.17 10.37 -0.54
C LYS A 73 3.77 8.97 -0.45
N LEU A 74 3.66 8.31 0.70
CA LEU A 74 4.03 6.90 0.83
C LEU A 74 2.98 6.00 0.19
N TRP A 75 3.42 4.88 -0.39
CA TRP A 75 2.54 3.90 -1.03
C TRP A 75 1.46 3.36 -0.11
N LYS A 76 1.84 2.92 1.10
CA LYS A 76 0.91 2.43 2.12
C LYS A 76 -0.20 3.47 2.37
N LYS A 77 0.19 4.69 2.71
CA LYS A 77 -0.74 5.79 2.94
C LYS A 77 -1.64 6.09 1.74
N PHE A 78 -1.06 6.17 0.54
CA PHE A 78 -1.84 6.41 -0.68
C PHE A 78 -2.91 5.34 -0.90
N ILE A 79 -2.55 4.06 -0.77
CA ILE A 79 -3.49 2.93 -0.93
C ILE A 79 -4.64 3.02 0.08
N TYR A 80 -4.32 3.22 1.36
CA TYR A 80 -5.32 3.29 2.43
C TYR A 80 -6.23 4.52 2.28
N ASP A 81 -5.66 5.70 1.99
CA ASP A 81 -6.45 6.91 1.73
C ASP A 81 -7.36 6.74 0.50
N SER A 82 -6.92 6.01 -0.54
CA SER A 82 -7.73 5.73 -1.73
C SER A 82 -8.92 4.81 -1.48
N ILE A 83 -8.87 3.98 -0.45
CA ILE A 83 -10.01 3.12 -0.04
C ILE A 83 -10.80 3.73 1.12
N GLY A 84 -10.45 4.94 1.58
CA GLY A 84 -11.12 5.61 2.70
C GLY A 84 -10.86 4.95 4.06
N GLU A 85 -9.75 4.23 4.21
CA GLU A 85 -9.40 3.49 5.43
C GLU A 85 -8.08 4.00 6.02
N ILE A 86 -7.81 3.65 7.27
CA ILE A 86 -6.54 3.95 7.93
C ILE A 86 -5.73 2.67 8.07
N ALA A 87 -4.45 2.72 7.68
CA ALA A 87 -3.56 1.59 7.84
C ALA A 87 -3.46 1.19 9.33
N PRO A 88 -3.60 -0.09 9.69
CA PRO A 88 -3.61 -0.53 11.10
C PRO A 88 -2.31 -0.17 11.83
N ALA A 89 -1.19 -0.14 11.12
CA ALA A 89 0.10 0.30 11.63
C ALA A 89 0.16 1.80 11.95
N CYS A 90 -0.57 2.65 11.22
CA CYS A 90 -0.52 4.10 11.38
C CYS A 90 -1.25 4.57 12.65
N ALA A 91 -2.25 3.82 13.14
CA ALA A 91 -2.99 4.16 14.37
C ALA A 91 -2.11 4.18 15.62
N SER A 92 -0.99 3.45 15.63
CA SER A 92 -0.08 3.33 16.78
C SER A 92 1.38 3.69 16.45
N CYS A 93 1.64 4.27 15.27
CA CYS A 93 3.00 4.56 14.84
C CYS A 93 3.55 5.83 15.52
N PRO A 94 4.69 5.79 16.23
CA PRO A 94 5.33 6.98 16.80
C PRO A 94 5.87 7.94 15.72
N ASP A 95 6.09 7.45 14.49
CA ASP A 95 6.51 8.22 13.31
C ASP A 95 5.36 8.92 12.56
N GLN A 96 4.21 9.12 13.22
CA GLN A 96 3.13 9.97 12.67
C GLN A 96 3.62 11.38 12.33
N PHE A 97 4.61 11.90 13.07
CA PHE A 97 5.19 13.23 12.88
C PHE A 97 6.13 13.33 11.66
N THR A 98 6.79 12.24 11.26
CA THR A 98 7.67 12.19 10.07
C THR A 98 6.91 11.77 8.82
N CYS A 99 5.75 11.12 8.95
CA CYS A 99 4.81 10.87 7.87
C CYS A 99 3.99 12.12 7.52
N PHE A 100 4.64 13.10 6.87
CA PHE A 100 4.04 14.33 6.35
C PHE A 100 2.58 14.11 5.88
N ARG A 101 1.65 14.84 6.53
CA ARG A 101 0.18 14.88 6.34
C ARG A 101 -0.66 13.72 6.89
N CYS A 102 -0.52 13.33 8.15
CA CYS A 102 -1.71 12.84 8.88
C CYS A 102 -2.36 14.06 9.57
N SER A 103 -2.80 15.01 8.76
CA SER A 103 -3.72 16.05 9.25
C SER A 103 -5.11 15.49 9.01
N VAL A 104 -5.72 15.05 10.11
CA VAL A 104 -7.17 14.97 10.27
C VAL A 104 -7.83 16.26 9.79
#